data_AF-A0A7Z9PRT6-F1
#
_entry.id   AF-A0A7Z9PRT6-F1
#
_cell.length_a   1.000
_cell.length_b   1.000
_cell.length_c   1.000
_cell.angle_alpha   90.00
_cell.angle_beta   90.00
_cell.angle_gamma   90.00
#
_symmetry.space_group_name_H-M   'P 1'
#
loop_
_entity.id
_entity.type
_entity.pdbx_description
1 polymer ?
#
loop_
_entity_poly.entity_id
_entity_poly.type
_entity_poly.pdbx_seq_one_letter_code
_entity_poly.pdbx_strand_id
1 'polypeptide(L)' 'VVNSLLFQSEIGDELCKKFPEAPFAAVYYQKVDHEAWSLRSIGEFDVSEVAAQFGGGGHRNASGFARPLGEVGSQIS' A
#
# COMPACT_ATOMS: atom_id res chain seq x y z
N VAL A 1 -4.39 -3.34 7.24
CA VAL A 1 -2.95 -3.19 6.89
C VAL A 1 -2.17 -4.29 7.58
N VAL A 2 -1.20 -4.92 6.92
CA VAL A 2 -0.29 -5.90 7.53
C VAL A 2 1.15 -5.68 7.04
N ASN A 3 2.14 -6.14 7.80
CA ASN A 3 3.54 -6.15 7.39
C ASN A 3 3.91 -7.55 6.86
N SER A 4 4.48 -7.63 5.66
CA SER A 4 5.04 -8.89 5.14
C SER A 4 6.13 -8.64 4.10
N LEU A 5 7.27 -9.28 4.29
CA LEU A 5 8.39 -9.26 3.33
C LEU A 5 8.06 -10.01 2.03
N LEU A 6 7.06 -10.90 2.04
CA LEU A 6 6.73 -11.80 0.94
C LEU A 6 5.23 -11.84 0.66
N PHE A 7 4.87 -12.31 -0.54
CA PHE A 7 3.48 -12.59 -0.96
C PHE A 7 2.51 -11.42 -0.75
N GLN A 8 2.96 -10.20 -1.03
CA GLN A 8 2.17 -8.99 -0.80
C GLN A 8 0.86 -8.99 -1.60
N SER A 9 0.90 -9.54 -2.80
CA SER A 9 -0.26 -9.68 -3.68
C SER A 9 -1.27 -10.66 -3.11
N GLU A 10 -0.83 -11.87 -2.78
CA GLU A 10 -1.68 -12.95 -2.30
C GLU A 10 -2.26 -12.61 -0.93
N ILE A 11 -1.45 -12.07 -0.02
CA ILE A 11 -1.92 -11.61 1.29
C ILE A 11 -2.93 -10.47 1.13
N GLY A 12 -2.66 -9.50 0.27
CA GLY A 12 -3.57 -8.38 0.03
C GLY A 12 -4.91 -8.82 -0.56
N ASP A 13 -4.90 -9.74 -1.52
CA ASP A 13 -6.12 -10.28 -2.14
C ASP A 13 -6.93 -11.10 -1.13
N GLU A 14 -6.28 -11.97 -0.34
CA GLU A 14 -6.97 -12.75 0.70
C GLU A 14 -7.53 -11.86 1.81
N LEU A 15 -6.85 -10.76 2.16
CA LEU A 15 -7.38 -9.78 3.10
C LEU A 15 -8.64 -9.10 2.56
N CYS A 16 -8.67 -8.73 1.27
CA CYS A 16 -9.87 -8.15 0.67
C CYS A 16 -11.05 -9.13 0.67
N LYS A 17 -10.80 -10.42 0.40
CA LYS A 17 -11.84 -11.47 0.49
C LYS A 17 -12.35 -11.67 1.91
N LYS A 18 -11.44 -11.64 2.90
CA LYS A 18 -11.75 -11.87 4.32
C LYS A 18 -12.49 -10.70 4.97
N PHE A 19 -12.26 -9.48 4.48
CA PHE A 19 -12.85 -8.25 5.00
C PHE A 19 -13.55 -7.47 3.88
N PRO A 20 -14.70 -7.96 3.37
CA PRO A 20 -15.36 -7.39 2.20
C PRO A 20 -15.90 -5.97 2.39
N GLU A 21 -16.06 -5.51 3.64
CA GLU A 21 -16.46 -4.13 3.95
C GLU A 21 -15.29 -3.14 3.88
N ALA A 22 -14.04 -3.63 3.92
CA ALA A 22 -12.88 -2.78 3.77
C ALA A 22 -12.73 -2.37 2.30
N PRO A 23 -12.53 -1.07 2.00
CA PRO A 23 -12.42 -0.60 0.61
C PRO A 23 -11.18 -1.15 -0.10
N PHE A 24 -10.11 -1.42 0.64
CA PHE A 24 -8.87 -2.00 0.15
C PHE A 24 -8.05 -2.60 1.30
N ALA A 25 -7.10 -3.48 0.98
CA ALA A 25 -6.06 -3.97 1.86
C ALA A 25 -4.70 -3.38 1.48
N ALA A 26 -3.83 -3.21 2.47
CA ALA A 26 -2.46 -2.79 2.26
C ALA A 26 -1.49 -3.76 2.95
N VAL A 27 -0.46 -4.16 2.21
CA VAL A 27 0.67 -4.94 2.72
C VAL A 27 1.91 -4.09 2.52
N TYR A 28 2.68 -3.88 3.58
CA TYR A 28 3.93 -3.14 3.49
C TYR A 28 5.10 -3.98 3.96
N TYR A 29 6.29 -3.58 3.53
CA TYR A 29 7.52 -4.06 4.10
C TYR A 29 8.54 -2.93 4.20
N GLN A 30 9.42 -3.07 5.16
CA GLN A 30 10.43 -2.09 5.48
C GLN A 30 11.79 -2.57 4.97
N LYS A 31 12.47 -1.72 4.22
CA LYS A 31 13.91 -1.84 3.90
C LYS A 31 14.69 -0.87 4.79
N VAL A 32 16.01 -0.82 4.61
CA VAL A 32 16.90 0.02 5.43
C VAL A 32 16.56 1.51 5.31
N ASP A 33 16.13 1.94 4.13
CA ASP A 33 16.00 3.35 3.72
C ASP A 33 14.55 3.77 3.40
N HIS A 34 13.68 2.81 3.09
CA HIS A 34 12.30 3.07 2.71
C HIS A 34 11.34 1.97 3.14
N GLU A 35 10.06 2.30 3.15
CA GLU A 35 8.97 1.34 3.17
C GLU A 35 8.36 1.24 1.79
N ALA A 36 8.10 0.02 1.35
CA ALA A 36 7.36 -0.26 0.13
C ALA A 36 5.96 -0.79 0.49
N TRP A 37 4.95 -0.25 -0.17
CA TRP A 37 3.53 -0.50 0.10
C TRP A 37 2.87 -1.07 -1.15
N SER A 38 2.13 -2.17 -0.97
CA SER A 38 1.28 -2.80 -1.98
C SER A 38 -0.18 -2.72 -1.55
N LEU A 39 -1.03 -2.19 -2.42
CA LEU A 39 -2.45 -1.97 -2.21
C LEU A 39 -3.27 -2.90 -3.11
N ARG A 40 -4.31 -3.51 -2.53
CA ARG A 40 -5.26 -4.40 -3.21
C ARG A 40 -6.67 -3.97 -2.91
N SER A 41 -7.56 -3.98 -3.89
CA SER A 41 -9.00 -3.82 -3.68
C SER A 41 -9.74 -4.85 -4.53
N ILE A 42 -11.01 -5.07 -4.21
CA ILE A 42 -11.93 -5.87 -5.04
C ILE A 42 -13.07 -4.95 -5.48
N GLY A 43 -13.42 -4.99 -6.77
CA GLY A 43 -14.50 -4.17 -7.35
C GLY A 43 -14.03 -2.78 -7.76
N GLU A 44 -14.84 -1.76 -7.45
CA GLU A 44 -14.71 -0.43 -8.08
C GLU A 44 -13.77 0.54 -7.34
N PHE A 45 -13.33 0.22 -6.12
CA PHE A 45 -12.44 1.10 -5.37
C PHE A 45 -11.05 1.17 -6.03
N ASP A 46 -10.65 2.37 -6.44
CA ASP A 46 -9.40 2.60 -7.17
C ASP A 46 -8.22 2.87 -6.23
N VAL A 47 -7.37 1.85 -6.03
CA VAL A 47 -6.15 1.97 -5.22
C VAL A 47 -5.01 2.70 -5.94
N SER A 48 -5.10 2.94 -7.25
CA SER A 48 -4.11 3.74 -7.98
C SER A 48 -4.18 5.21 -7.62
N GLU A 49 -5.37 5.73 -7.33
CA GLU A 49 -5.56 7.10 -6.83
C GLU A 49 -4.97 7.28 -5.42
N VAL A 50 -5.09 6.25 -4.57
CA VAL A 50 -4.45 6.23 -3.25
C VAL A 50 -2.93 6.21 -3.40
N ALA A 51 -2.39 5.34 -4.25
CA ALA A 51 -0.95 5.26 -4.48
C ALA A 51 -0.37 6.55 -5.08
N ALA A 52 -1.10 7.21 -5.98
CA ALA A 52 -0.69 8.45 -6.63
C ALA A 52 -0.46 9.61 -5.62
N GLN A 53 -1.23 9.66 -4.52
CA GLN A 53 -1.02 10.66 -3.45
C GLN A 53 0.35 10.55 -2.78
N PHE A 54 0.99 9.38 -2.86
CA PHE A 54 2.32 9.11 -2.33
C PHE A 54 3.39 9.01 -3.41
N GLY A 55 3.10 9.48 -4.64
CA GLY A 55 4.02 9.40 -5.78
C GLY A 55 4.17 7.99 -6.38
N GLY A 56 3.29 7.05 -6.03
CA GLY A 56 3.19 5.73 -6.63
C GLY A 56 2.16 5.64 -7.74
N GLY A 57 1.72 4.42 -8.05
CA GLY A 57 0.70 4.17 -9.06
C GLY A 57 0.48 2.68 -9.35
N GLY A 58 -0.25 2.39 -10.42
CA GLY A 58 -0.56 1.03 -10.84
C GLY A 58 -1.95 0.92 -11.47
N HIS A 59 -2.58 -0.24 -11.29
CA HIS A 59 -3.94 -0.53 -11.74
C HIS A 59 -4.96 -0.23 -10.64
N ARG A 60 -6.22 -0.03 -11.06
CA ARG A 60 -7.38 0.19 -10.18
C ARG A 60 -7.41 -0.71 -8.96
N ASN A 61 -7.17 -2.02 -9.14
CA ASN A 61 -7.26 -3.01 -8.06
C ASN A 61 -5.90 -3.45 -7.50
N ALA A 62 -4.80 -2.91 -8.04
CA ALA A 62 -3.45 -3.33 -7.72
C ALA A 62 -2.47 -2.20 -7.96
N SER A 63 -2.05 -1.52 -6.90
CA SER A 63 -1.12 -0.38 -6.99
C SER A 63 -0.13 -0.38 -5.85
N GLY A 64 0.92 0.41 -5.96
CA GLY A 64 1.94 0.50 -4.92
C GLY A 64 2.67 1.83 -4.92
N PHE A 65 3.28 2.12 -3.79
CA PHE A 65 4.13 3.29 -3.59
C PHE A 65 5.27 2.95 -2.64
N ALA A 66 6.31 3.77 -2.63
CA ALA A 66 7.39 3.69 -1.64
C ALA A 66 7.54 5.04 -0.97
N ARG A 67 7.82 5.04 0.33
CA ARG A 67 8.12 6.25 1.09
C ARG A 67 9.43 6.07 1.86
N PRO A 68 10.30 7.09 1.93
CA PRO A 68 11.46 7.05 2.80
C PRO A 68 11.03 6.81 4.26
N LEU A 69 11.84 6.06 5.00
CA LEU A 69 11.76 6.02 6.46
C LEU A 69 12.36 7.34 6.94
N GLY A 70 11.50 8.28 7.36
CA GLY A 70 11.93 9.65 7.60
C GLY A 70 13.14 9.77 8.54
N GLU A 71 14.01 10.73 8.25
CA GLU A 71 14.52 11.57 9.33
C GLU A 71 13.30 12.22 10.01
N VAL A 72 13.23 12.13 11.33
CA VAL A 72 12.20 12.80 12.11
C VAL A 72 12.36 14.31 11.96
N GLY A 73 11.54 14.93 11.12
CA GLY A 73 11.23 16.37 11.16
C GLY A 73 12.04 17.29 10.25
N SER A 74 11.39 17.80 9.19
CA SER A 74 11.65 19.16 8.69
C SER A 74 10.35 19.81 8.20
N GLN A 75 9.38 19.91 9.11
CA GLN A 75 8.56 21.13 9.14
C GLN A 75 9.39 22.22 9.85
N ILE A 76 10.33 22.84 9.14
CA ILE A 76 10.77 24.20 9.42
C ILE A 76 11.07 24.86 8.08
N SER A 77 10.09 25.62 7.57
CA SER A 77 10.24 26.93 6.92
C SER A 77 8.87 27.47 6.58
#